data_AF-A0A9N9MQM7-F1
#
_entry.id   AF-A0A9N9MQM7-F1
#
_cell.length_a   1.000
_cell.length_b   1.000
_cell.length_c   1.000
_cell.angle_alpha   90.00
_cell.angle_beta   90.00
_cell.angle_gamma   90.00
#
_symmetry.space_group_name_H-M   'P 1'
#
loop_
_entity.id
_entity.type
_entity.pdbx_description
1 polymer ?
#
loop_
_entity_poly.entity_id
_entity_poly.type
_entity_poly.pdbx_seq_one_letter_code
_entity_poly.pdbx_strand_id
1 'polypeptide(L)'
;MLTKTVKIVLILAGVVIVVIIVVVPLAIHLMRRKKVDSSKGCSIDPFEADPYPLIVLANTNTFLYPNPGEKILRFKVNQRVDFICPGGGVNVGSLETDNGVLTGTCKKGTSFKIKRKTLDSSEIRCRTPILRDIRATGNRCSWFDRGQELEVGFIVEDGRFLRTLSICFNQAKQLSEFTYIEQTPSINQQILGTPRPPWLQGSGIYNIKGTISNLYLKKNQRTTINRLLGLPDKSTKYIKNTGDYFLARGHLTARSDFFYAAQQNATFYMQNIAPQWQTFNSRNWNQIEADVRNYAAASGVNLHVWTGVHGITTLPHEKTGLPTQLYLFVNETSKLIPVPEIFWKAVYNPKTERGVCLIGVNNPYQETFSPICPDISKDIDWLHCDRTSQKRGFCYACNLTAIRFAMPILPRITDRGLLL
;
A
#
# COMPACT_ATOMS: atom_id res chain seq x y z
N MET A 1 -71.95 -0.68 28.77
CA MET A 1 -73.35 -0.67 28.29
C MET A 1 -73.35 -0.21 26.84
N LEU A 2 -73.86 -1.06 25.94
CA LEU A 2 -74.52 -0.81 24.64
C LEU A 2 -73.99 0.32 23.72
N THR A 3 -73.35 0.04 22.58
CA THR A 3 -73.87 -0.31 21.23
C THR A 3 -74.61 0.79 20.44
N LYS A 4 -74.13 0.97 19.18
CA LYS A 4 -74.84 1.33 17.91
C LYS A 4 -75.34 2.77 17.75
N THR A 5 -75.46 3.43 16.59
CA THR A 5 -75.10 3.26 15.16
C THR A 5 -75.61 4.53 14.47
N VAL A 6 -74.90 5.20 13.56
CA VAL A 6 -75.55 6.02 12.49
C VAL A 6 -74.72 5.98 11.18
N LYS A 7 -75.44 5.73 10.08
CA LYS A 7 -75.05 5.73 8.66
C LYS A 7 -74.86 7.14 8.11
N ILE A 8 -73.92 7.34 7.17
CA ILE A 8 -74.05 8.35 6.10
C ILE A 8 -73.44 7.80 4.80
N VAL A 9 -74.20 7.92 3.70
CA VAL A 9 -73.80 7.68 2.30
C VAL A 9 -74.02 8.98 1.53
N LEU A 10 -73.23 9.17 0.46
CA LEU A 10 -73.32 10.13 -0.66
C LEU A 10 -72.60 11.48 -0.49
N ILE A 11 -71.90 12.08 -1.47
CA ILE A 11 -71.29 11.67 -2.76
C ILE A 11 -70.43 12.89 -3.23
N LEU A 12 -69.31 12.64 -3.94
CA LEU A 12 -68.56 13.45 -4.95
C LEU A 12 -68.04 14.89 -4.65
N ALA A 13 -66.70 15.01 -4.63
CA ALA A 13 -65.87 15.92 -5.46
C ALA A 13 -64.39 15.59 -5.14
N GLY A 14 -63.63 14.90 -6.01
CA GLY A 14 -62.94 15.57 -7.11
C GLY A 14 -61.50 15.95 -6.73
N VAL A 15 -60.63 14.96 -6.45
CA VAL A 15 -59.16 15.17 -6.45
C VAL A 15 -58.50 13.93 -7.05
N VAL A 16 -57.90 14.09 -8.23
CA VAL A 16 -57.07 13.10 -8.89
C VAL A 16 -55.73 13.03 -8.15
N ILE A 17 -55.52 11.95 -7.39
CA ILE A 17 -54.20 11.62 -6.83
C ILE A 17 -53.55 10.62 -7.78
N VAL A 18 -52.50 11.06 -8.47
CA VAL A 18 -51.61 10.19 -9.23
C VAL A 18 -50.77 9.40 -8.23
N VAL A 19 -51.13 8.14 -8.00
CA VAL A 19 -50.32 7.19 -7.23
C VAL A 19 -49.32 6.55 -8.19
N ILE A 20 -48.06 6.97 -8.11
CA ILE A 20 -46.95 6.26 -8.74
C ILE A 20 -46.67 5.01 -7.89
N ILE A 21 -47.18 3.86 -8.33
CA ILE A 21 -46.81 2.57 -7.79
C ILE A 21 -45.39 2.25 -8.29
N VAL A 22 -44.39 2.47 -7.43
CA VAL A 22 -43.04 1.94 -7.67
C VAL A 22 -43.08 0.45 -7.29
N VAL A 23 -43.28 -0.40 -8.29
CA VAL A 23 -43.06 -1.84 -8.17
C VAL A 23 -41.56 -2.06 -8.02
N VAL A 24 -41.09 -2.28 -6.79
CA VAL A 24 -39.75 -2.81 -6.55
C VAL A 24 -39.79 -4.31 -6.90
N PRO A 25 -39.03 -4.79 -7.90
CA PRO A 25 -38.90 -6.23 -8.08
C PRO A 25 -38.06 -6.76 -6.92
N LEU A 26 -38.67 -7.60 -6.08
CA LEU A 26 -37.99 -8.39 -5.08
C LEU A 26 -37.13 -9.45 -5.82
N ALA A 27 -35.95 -9.04 -6.29
CA ALA A 27 -34.97 -9.97 -6.81
C ALA A 27 -34.39 -10.74 -5.63
N ILE A 28 -34.96 -11.91 -5.35
CA ILE A 28 -34.34 -12.94 -4.53
C ILE A 28 -32.98 -13.23 -5.16
N HIS A 29 -31.92 -12.68 -4.56
CA HIS A 29 -30.55 -12.95 -4.94
C HIS A 29 -30.20 -14.36 -4.47
N LEU A 30 -30.69 -15.36 -5.20
CA LEU A 30 -30.07 -16.68 -5.21
C LEU A 30 -28.62 -16.43 -5.63
N MET A 31 -27.70 -16.51 -4.67
CA MET A 31 -26.28 -16.65 -4.94
C MET A 31 -26.09 -17.92 -5.75
N ARG A 32 -26.22 -17.81 -7.08
CA ARG A 32 -25.64 -18.78 -8.01
C ARG A 32 -24.14 -18.69 -7.79
N ARG A 33 -23.60 -19.58 -6.93
CA ARG A 33 -22.21 -20.03 -7.08
C ARG A 33 -22.06 -20.36 -8.55
N LYS A 34 -21.32 -19.53 -9.31
CA LYS A 34 -20.93 -19.87 -10.67
C LYS A 34 -20.27 -21.24 -10.56
N LYS A 35 -20.95 -22.27 -11.07
CA LYS A 35 -20.44 -23.63 -11.11
C LYS A 35 -19.12 -23.54 -11.89
N VAL A 36 -18.00 -23.68 -11.19
CA VAL A 36 -16.68 -23.71 -11.79
C VAL A 36 -16.72 -24.81 -12.84
N ASP A 37 -16.51 -24.45 -14.10
CA ASP A 37 -16.49 -25.38 -15.22
C ASP A 37 -15.50 -26.51 -14.91
N SER A 38 -16.04 -27.70 -14.65
CA SER A 38 -15.31 -28.87 -14.15
C SER A 38 -14.31 -29.45 -15.16
N SER A 39 -14.18 -28.84 -16.34
CA SER A 39 -13.26 -29.23 -17.41
C SER A 39 -11.93 -28.44 -17.46
N LYS A 40 -11.76 -27.36 -16.66
CA LYS A 40 -10.70 -26.33 -16.90
C LYS A 40 -9.55 -26.20 -15.87
N GLY A 41 -9.32 -27.19 -15.01
CA GLY A 41 -8.26 -27.12 -13.99
C GLY A 41 -8.78 -26.74 -12.61
N CYS A 42 -7.99 -26.02 -11.81
CA CYS A 42 -8.35 -25.67 -10.43
C CYS A 42 -8.54 -24.18 -10.22
N SER A 43 -9.27 -23.84 -9.16
CA SER A 43 -9.50 -22.49 -8.70
C SER A 43 -9.39 -22.38 -7.18
N ILE A 44 -8.87 -21.26 -6.69
CA ILE A 44 -8.85 -20.92 -5.27
C ILE A 44 -9.35 -19.48 -5.11
N ASP A 45 -10.31 -19.25 -4.21
CA ASP A 45 -10.53 -17.93 -3.62
C ASP A 45 -9.58 -17.78 -2.43
N PRO A 46 -8.54 -16.94 -2.52
CA PRO A 46 -7.55 -16.80 -1.45
C PRO A 46 -8.08 -16.04 -0.22
N PHE A 47 -9.36 -15.66 -0.21
CA PHE A 47 -10.00 -14.90 0.87
C PHE A 47 -11.10 -15.67 1.60
N GLU A 48 -11.38 -16.93 1.21
CA GLU A 48 -12.43 -17.76 1.83
C GLU A 48 -12.08 -18.27 3.24
N ALA A 49 -10.83 -18.15 3.67
CA ALA A 49 -10.42 -18.44 5.04
C ALA A 49 -9.49 -17.36 5.58
N ASP A 50 -9.46 -17.21 6.91
CA ASP A 50 -8.52 -16.34 7.60
C ASP A 50 -7.92 -17.12 8.79
N PRO A 51 -6.59 -17.28 8.89
CA PRO A 51 -5.57 -16.88 7.93
C PRO A 51 -5.44 -17.90 6.77
N TYR A 52 -5.60 -17.43 5.53
CA TYR A 52 -5.32 -18.24 4.33
C TYR A 52 -3.81 -18.33 4.08
N PRO A 53 -3.26 -19.51 3.71
CA PRO A 53 -1.85 -19.65 3.34
C PRO A 53 -1.44 -18.72 2.20
N LEU A 54 -0.17 -18.30 2.18
CA LEU A 54 0.43 -17.72 0.98
C LEU A 54 0.47 -18.79 -0.11
N ILE A 55 0.07 -18.42 -1.33
CA ILE A 55 0.10 -19.32 -2.48
C ILE A 55 1.20 -18.87 -3.42
N VAL A 56 2.20 -19.72 -3.60
CA VAL A 56 3.32 -19.47 -4.52
C VAL A 56 3.45 -20.60 -5.54
N LEU A 57 4.09 -20.30 -6.67
CA LEU A 57 4.48 -21.35 -7.62
C LEU A 57 5.47 -22.29 -6.93
N ALA A 58 5.20 -23.60 -6.99
CA ALA A 58 5.91 -24.59 -6.19
C ALA A 58 7.43 -24.51 -6.38
N ASN A 59 8.17 -24.56 -5.27
CA ASN A 59 9.64 -24.47 -5.21
C ASN A 59 10.21 -23.15 -5.77
N THR A 60 9.43 -22.07 -5.79
CA THR A 60 9.89 -20.73 -6.20
C THR A 60 9.54 -19.68 -5.16
N ASN A 61 9.98 -18.44 -5.35
CA ASN A 61 9.60 -17.29 -4.53
C ASN A 61 8.45 -16.46 -5.15
N THR A 62 7.77 -17.01 -6.16
CA THR A 62 6.81 -16.26 -6.97
C THR A 62 5.41 -16.36 -6.39
N PHE A 63 4.91 -15.26 -5.80
CA PHE A 63 3.50 -15.12 -5.47
C PHE A 63 2.65 -15.29 -6.73
N LEU A 64 1.59 -16.08 -6.62
CA LEU A 64 0.60 -16.19 -7.70
C LEU A 64 -0.45 -15.11 -7.50
N TYR A 65 -0.96 -14.53 -8.58
CA TYR A 65 -2.05 -13.56 -8.54
C TYR A 65 -3.13 -13.98 -9.56
N PRO A 66 -4.39 -13.57 -9.37
CA PRO A 66 -5.44 -13.80 -10.37
C PRO A 66 -5.12 -13.12 -11.71
N ASN A 67 -5.87 -13.50 -12.74
CA ASN A 67 -5.89 -12.73 -13.99
C ASN A 67 -6.39 -11.30 -13.71
N PRO A 68 -6.02 -10.31 -14.55
CA PRO A 68 -6.57 -8.96 -14.45
C PRO A 68 -8.11 -8.97 -14.36
N GLY A 69 -8.65 -8.22 -13.38
CA GLY A 69 -10.10 -8.15 -13.14
C GLY A 69 -10.71 -9.33 -12.39
N GLU A 70 -9.95 -10.40 -12.09
CA GLU A 70 -10.44 -11.55 -11.32
C GLU A 70 -9.99 -11.51 -9.84
N LYS A 71 -10.78 -12.11 -8.96
CA LYS A 71 -10.40 -12.41 -7.56
C LYS A 71 -9.85 -13.83 -7.37
N ILE A 72 -10.23 -14.72 -8.28
CA ILE A 72 -10.02 -16.15 -8.16
C ILE A 72 -8.71 -16.53 -8.84
N LEU A 73 -7.83 -17.21 -8.11
CA LEU A 73 -6.65 -17.84 -8.67
C LEU A 73 -7.05 -19.02 -9.53
N ARG A 74 -6.44 -19.19 -10.70
CA ARG A 74 -6.69 -20.30 -11.62
C ARG A 74 -5.42 -21.06 -11.93
N PHE A 75 -5.53 -22.38 -11.95
CA PHE A 75 -4.39 -23.28 -12.12
C PHE A 75 -4.70 -24.33 -13.20
N LYS A 76 -3.71 -24.63 -14.04
CA LYS A 76 -3.81 -25.72 -15.02
C LYS A 76 -3.83 -27.07 -14.29
N VAL A 77 -4.48 -28.08 -14.88
CA VAL A 77 -4.41 -29.47 -14.38
C VAL A 77 -2.94 -29.87 -14.25
N ASN A 78 -2.58 -30.50 -13.13
CA ASN A 78 -1.23 -30.89 -12.75
C ASN A 78 -0.24 -29.74 -12.45
N GLN A 79 -0.67 -28.47 -12.47
CA GLN A 79 0.13 -27.36 -11.96
C GLN A 79 0.37 -27.54 -10.45
N ARG A 80 1.61 -27.33 -10.02
CA ARG A 80 2.02 -27.44 -8.62
C ARG A 80 2.11 -26.06 -7.97
N VAL A 81 1.61 -25.96 -6.75
CA VAL A 81 1.67 -24.75 -5.92
C VAL A 81 2.06 -25.11 -4.49
N ASP A 82 2.74 -24.20 -3.80
CA ASP A 82 2.99 -24.32 -2.36
C ASP A 82 1.99 -23.45 -1.59
N PHE A 83 1.36 -24.05 -0.59
CA PHE A 83 0.61 -23.38 0.46
C PHE A 83 1.56 -23.15 1.63
N ILE A 84 1.82 -21.89 1.98
CA ILE A 84 2.86 -21.51 2.94
C ILE A 84 2.25 -20.72 4.10
N CYS A 85 2.56 -21.15 5.32
CA CYS A 85 2.17 -20.51 6.57
C CYS A 85 3.41 -20.10 7.36
N PRO A 86 3.99 -18.92 7.09
CA PRO A 86 5.18 -18.44 7.79
C PRO A 86 4.94 -18.29 9.31
N GLY A 87 5.81 -18.90 10.12
CA GLY A 87 5.73 -18.82 11.58
C GLY A 87 4.75 -19.79 12.24
N GLY A 88 4.23 -20.79 11.52
CA GLY A 88 3.36 -21.84 12.08
C GLY A 88 3.11 -23.00 11.11
N GLY A 89 2.40 -24.02 11.59
CA GLY A 89 2.01 -25.17 10.75
C GLY A 89 0.80 -24.87 9.87
N VAL A 90 0.58 -25.74 8.87
CA VAL A 90 -0.64 -25.75 8.07
C VAL A 90 -1.65 -26.72 8.69
N ASN A 91 -2.90 -26.30 8.80
CA ASN A 91 -4.01 -27.16 9.16
C ASN A 91 -4.71 -27.66 7.89
N VAL A 92 -4.96 -28.96 7.83
CA VAL A 92 -5.61 -29.65 6.71
C VAL A 92 -6.80 -30.45 7.26
N GLY A 93 -8.00 -29.86 7.19
CA GLY A 93 -9.15 -30.41 7.90
C GLY A 93 -8.88 -30.48 9.42
N SER A 94 -8.94 -31.67 10.01
CA SER A 94 -8.59 -31.91 11.42
C SER A 94 -7.13 -32.29 11.66
N LEU A 95 -6.31 -32.38 10.60
CA LEU A 95 -4.90 -32.79 10.69
C LEU A 95 -4.01 -31.56 10.78
N GLU A 96 -3.14 -31.56 11.79
CA GLU A 96 -2.07 -30.59 11.94
C GLU A 96 -0.81 -31.09 11.23
N THR A 97 -0.20 -30.25 10.41
CA THR A 97 1.11 -30.57 9.83
C THR A 97 2.22 -29.92 10.64
N ASP A 98 3.33 -30.64 10.81
CA ASP A 98 4.53 -30.11 11.50
C ASP A 98 5.18 -28.99 10.68
N ASN A 99 5.11 -29.10 9.35
CA ASN A 99 5.76 -28.15 8.45
C ASN A 99 4.80 -27.02 8.04
N GLY A 100 5.35 -25.82 7.90
CA GLY A 100 4.66 -24.62 7.41
C GLY A 100 4.51 -24.55 5.88
N VAL A 101 4.90 -25.61 5.15
CA VAL A 101 4.83 -25.69 3.69
C VAL A 101 4.14 -26.98 3.25
N LEU A 102 3.12 -26.84 2.41
CA LEU A 102 2.46 -27.96 1.73
C LEU A 102 2.42 -27.74 0.22
N THR A 103 3.00 -28.66 -0.54
CA THR A 103 2.89 -28.64 -2.00
C THR A 103 1.65 -29.41 -2.46
N GLY A 104 0.76 -28.71 -3.17
CA GLY A 104 -0.42 -29.28 -3.81
C GLY A 104 -0.26 -29.36 -5.32
N THR A 105 -0.81 -30.41 -5.93
CA THR A 105 -0.93 -30.56 -7.39
C THR A 105 -2.39 -30.41 -7.80
N CYS A 106 -2.69 -29.42 -8.64
CA CYS A 106 -4.04 -29.18 -9.11
C CYS A 106 -4.64 -30.42 -9.81
N LYS A 107 -5.85 -30.81 -9.42
CA LYS A 107 -6.68 -31.81 -10.10
C LYS A 107 -7.84 -31.20 -10.86
N LYS A 108 -8.91 -30.79 -10.19
CA LYS A 108 -10.09 -30.18 -10.81
C LYS A 108 -10.89 -29.37 -9.79
N GLY A 109 -11.55 -28.29 -10.23
CA GLY A 109 -12.38 -27.46 -9.35
C GLY A 109 -11.55 -26.86 -8.23
N THR A 110 -11.88 -27.14 -6.99
CA THR A 110 -11.14 -26.68 -5.80
C THR A 110 -10.20 -27.76 -5.24
N SER A 111 -10.07 -28.91 -5.92
CA SER A 111 -9.36 -30.07 -5.40
C SER A 111 -7.88 -30.11 -5.80
N PHE A 112 -7.02 -30.29 -4.80
CA PHE A 112 -5.57 -30.45 -4.93
C PHE A 112 -5.12 -31.79 -4.35
N LYS A 113 -4.23 -32.48 -5.07
CA LYS A 113 -3.53 -33.66 -4.55
C LYS A 113 -2.35 -33.20 -3.69
N ILE A 114 -2.38 -33.48 -2.40
CA ILE A 114 -1.30 -33.21 -1.43
C ILE A 114 -0.88 -34.56 -0.84
N LYS A 115 0.40 -34.90 -0.98
CA LYS A 115 0.92 -36.24 -0.67
C LYS A 115 0.07 -37.32 -1.37
N ARG A 116 -0.60 -38.19 -0.59
CA ARG A 116 -1.47 -39.29 -1.09
C ARG A 116 -2.96 -38.94 -1.07
N LYS A 117 -3.36 -37.79 -0.51
CA LYS A 117 -4.78 -37.39 -0.38
C LYS A 117 -5.15 -36.33 -1.40
N THR A 118 -6.42 -36.30 -1.79
CA THR A 118 -7.02 -35.20 -2.55
C THR A 118 -7.88 -34.41 -1.59
N LEU A 119 -7.62 -33.11 -1.49
CA LEU A 119 -8.22 -32.21 -0.51
C LEU A 119 -8.82 -31.02 -1.24
N ASP A 120 -9.90 -30.48 -0.69
CA ASP A 120 -10.44 -29.20 -1.13
C ASP A 120 -9.58 -28.05 -0.60
N SER A 121 -9.38 -27.01 -1.40
CA SER A 121 -8.60 -25.84 -0.99
C SER A 121 -9.20 -25.08 0.20
N SER A 122 -10.50 -25.24 0.47
CA SER A 122 -11.16 -24.66 1.64
C SER A 122 -10.77 -25.34 2.96
N GLU A 123 -10.21 -26.56 2.89
CA GLU A 123 -9.72 -27.32 4.05
C GLU A 123 -8.31 -26.91 4.51
N ILE A 124 -7.62 -26.07 3.73
CA ILE A 124 -6.23 -25.67 3.97
C ILE A 124 -6.21 -24.29 4.63
N ARG A 125 -5.69 -24.20 5.85
CA ARG A 125 -5.62 -22.94 6.63
C ARG A 125 -4.31 -22.85 7.39
N CYS A 126 -3.85 -21.63 7.69
CA CYS A 126 -2.74 -21.48 8.64
C CYS A 126 -3.23 -21.63 10.09
N ARG A 127 -2.43 -22.28 10.93
CA ARG A 127 -2.73 -22.43 12.36
C ARG A 127 -2.61 -21.10 13.11
N THR A 128 -1.67 -20.27 12.68
CA THR A 128 -1.37 -18.97 13.29
C THR A 128 -1.41 -17.86 12.23
N PRO A 129 -1.63 -16.60 12.64
CA PRO A 129 -1.45 -15.46 11.76
C PRO A 129 -0.07 -15.46 11.13
N ILE A 130 -0.02 -15.17 9.83
CA ILE A 130 1.24 -15.15 9.06
C ILE A 130 2.19 -14.09 9.64
N LEU A 131 3.39 -14.53 10.04
CA LEU A 131 4.43 -13.65 10.57
C LEU A 131 5.26 -13.04 9.45
N ARG A 132 5.34 -11.71 9.44
CA ARG A 132 6.21 -10.94 8.54
C ARG A 132 7.62 -10.79 9.13
N ASP A 133 8.60 -10.65 8.25
CA ASP A 133 10.01 -10.46 8.61
C ASP A 133 10.67 -9.34 7.78
N ILE A 134 11.78 -8.79 8.29
CA ILE A 134 12.64 -7.81 7.63
C ILE A 134 14.11 -8.16 7.88
N ARG A 135 14.92 -8.21 6.83
CA ARG A 135 16.36 -8.46 6.95
C ARG A 135 17.17 -7.66 5.93
N ALA A 136 18.44 -7.43 6.24
CA ALA A 136 19.39 -6.89 5.28
C ALA A 136 19.77 -7.97 4.26
N THR A 137 19.86 -7.60 2.98
CA THR A 137 20.26 -8.53 1.91
C THR A 137 21.79 -8.67 1.81
N GLY A 138 22.53 -7.75 2.42
CA GLY A 138 23.97 -7.58 2.22
C GLY A 138 24.33 -6.70 1.03
N ASN A 139 23.37 -6.40 0.15
CA ASN A 139 23.59 -5.54 -1.01
C ASN A 139 23.50 -4.05 -0.67
N ARG A 140 23.99 -3.24 -1.61
CA ARG A 140 23.75 -1.79 -1.65
C ARG A 140 22.71 -1.47 -2.70
N CYS A 141 21.92 -0.44 -2.44
CA CYS A 141 20.84 0.04 -3.31
C CYS A 141 21.04 1.48 -3.79
N SER A 142 21.99 2.20 -3.18
CA SER A 142 22.33 3.58 -3.53
C SER A 142 23.84 3.74 -3.49
N TRP A 143 24.43 4.07 -4.64
CA TRP A 143 25.88 4.21 -4.82
C TRP A 143 26.43 5.48 -4.18
N PHE A 144 25.64 6.56 -4.14
CA PHE A 144 26.06 7.86 -3.62
C PHE A 144 25.92 7.96 -2.10
N ASP A 145 24.83 7.42 -1.56
CA ASP A 145 24.46 7.60 -0.15
C ASP A 145 24.66 6.35 0.71
N ARG A 146 25.37 5.35 0.17
CA ARG A 146 25.67 4.06 0.82
C ARG A 146 24.42 3.34 1.35
N GLY A 147 23.28 3.51 0.67
CA GLY A 147 22.02 2.87 1.05
C GLY A 147 22.17 1.35 1.16
N GLN A 148 21.69 0.80 2.27
CA GLN A 148 21.62 -0.64 2.52
C GLN A 148 20.31 -1.18 1.97
N GLU A 149 20.38 -2.25 1.17
CA GLU A 149 19.17 -2.93 0.74
C GLU A 149 18.64 -3.83 1.88
N LEU A 150 17.37 -3.62 2.21
CA LEU A 150 16.59 -4.48 3.07
C LEU A 150 15.51 -5.16 2.24
N GLU A 151 15.14 -6.37 2.62
CA GLU A 151 13.96 -7.05 2.08
C GLU A 151 12.96 -7.34 3.19
N VAL A 152 11.69 -7.09 2.89
CA VAL A 152 10.55 -7.39 3.77
C VAL A 152 9.73 -8.48 3.11
N GLY A 153 9.30 -9.46 3.89
CA GLY A 153 8.61 -10.62 3.36
C GLY A 153 8.35 -11.68 4.41
N PHE A 154 8.54 -12.95 4.02
CA PHE A 154 8.22 -14.08 4.86
C PHE A 154 9.32 -15.13 4.80
N ILE A 155 9.78 -15.59 5.97
CA ILE A 155 10.69 -16.72 6.09
C ILE A 155 9.89 -18.00 5.90
N VAL A 156 10.37 -18.86 5.01
CA VAL A 156 9.83 -20.19 4.77
C VAL A 156 10.75 -21.22 5.41
N GLU A 157 10.17 -22.25 6.01
CA GLU A 157 10.90 -23.31 6.74
C GLU A 157 11.96 -24.03 5.89
N ASP A 158 11.75 -24.10 4.57
CA ASP A 158 12.70 -24.67 3.62
C ASP A 158 13.88 -23.73 3.24
N GLY A 159 14.02 -22.60 3.95
CA GLY A 159 15.11 -21.64 3.77
C GLY A 159 14.82 -20.52 2.75
N ARG A 160 13.67 -20.57 2.05
CA ARG A 160 13.27 -19.47 1.15
C ARG A 160 12.90 -18.21 1.93
N PHE A 161 13.01 -17.07 1.25
CA PHE A 161 12.45 -15.80 1.70
C PHE A 161 11.53 -15.25 0.62
N LEU A 162 10.23 -15.17 0.92
CA LEU A 162 9.22 -14.65 0.01
C LEU A 162 9.18 -13.13 0.11
N ARG A 163 10.08 -12.47 -0.62
CA ARG A 163 10.19 -11.01 -0.65
C ARG A 163 8.91 -10.37 -1.19
N THR A 164 8.32 -9.49 -0.39
CA THR A 164 7.12 -8.71 -0.73
C THR A 164 7.49 -7.31 -1.22
N LEU A 165 8.48 -6.67 -0.61
CA LEU A 165 9.05 -5.39 -1.07
C LEU A 165 10.52 -5.30 -0.67
N SER A 166 11.28 -4.50 -1.41
CA SER A 166 12.63 -4.07 -0.98
C SER A 166 12.64 -2.61 -0.55
N ILE A 167 13.58 -2.28 0.32
CA ILE A 167 13.76 -0.96 0.91
C ILE A 167 15.22 -0.57 0.76
N CYS A 168 15.48 0.61 0.22
CA CYS A 168 16.79 1.23 0.26
C CYS A 168 16.90 2.12 1.50
N PHE A 169 17.54 1.62 2.56
CA PHE A 169 17.63 2.31 3.85
C PHE A 169 18.96 3.05 4.00
N ASN A 170 18.90 4.35 4.26
CA ASN A 170 20.09 5.15 4.54
C ASN A 170 20.37 5.18 6.05
N GLN A 171 21.43 4.48 6.46
CA GLN A 171 21.85 4.40 7.85
C GLN A 171 22.35 5.76 8.41
N ALA A 172 22.90 6.65 7.59
CA ALA A 172 23.35 7.96 8.06
C ALA A 172 22.17 8.91 8.33
N LYS A 173 21.12 8.84 7.52
CA LYS A 173 19.90 9.65 7.67
C LYS A 173 18.85 8.99 8.56
N GLN A 174 18.98 7.69 8.83
CA GLN A 174 18.01 6.85 9.52
C GLN A 174 16.62 6.90 8.85
N LEU A 175 16.62 6.92 7.51
CA LEU A 175 15.44 7.11 6.67
C LEU A 175 15.59 6.26 5.40
N SER A 176 14.47 5.77 4.87
CA SER A 176 14.46 5.11 3.57
C SER A 176 14.50 6.11 2.43
N GLU A 177 15.38 5.86 1.47
CA GLU A 177 15.51 6.70 0.28
C GLU A 177 14.47 6.33 -0.77
N PHE A 178 14.21 5.02 -0.93
CA PHE A 178 13.12 4.49 -1.73
C PHE A 178 12.75 3.06 -1.34
N THR A 179 11.61 2.59 -1.82
CA THR A 179 11.17 1.20 -1.82
C THR A 179 10.87 0.74 -3.25
N TYR A 180 10.82 -0.57 -3.45
CA TYR A 180 10.50 -1.18 -4.74
C TYR A 180 9.52 -2.34 -4.58
N ILE A 181 8.55 -2.40 -5.50
CA ILE A 181 7.62 -3.52 -5.67
C ILE A 181 7.34 -3.81 -7.16
N GLU A 182 6.87 -5.03 -7.41
CA GLU A 182 6.21 -5.41 -8.65
C GLU A 182 4.70 -5.41 -8.42
N GLN A 183 4.01 -4.41 -8.99
CA GLN A 183 2.58 -4.26 -8.82
C GLN A 183 1.81 -5.07 -9.86
N THR A 184 0.91 -5.92 -9.38
CA THR A 184 0.06 -6.79 -10.21
C THR A 184 -1.13 -6.02 -10.82
N PRO A 185 -1.57 -6.36 -12.05
CA PRO A 185 -2.80 -5.82 -12.62
C PRO A 185 -4.07 -6.31 -11.92
N SER A 186 -3.98 -7.33 -11.06
CA SER A 186 -5.13 -7.78 -10.26
C SER A 186 -5.41 -6.89 -9.04
N ILE A 187 -4.64 -5.82 -8.83
CA ILE A 187 -4.59 -5.09 -7.56
C ILE A 187 -5.93 -4.49 -7.11
N ASN A 188 -6.83 -4.13 -8.02
CA ASN A 188 -8.17 -3.64 -7.68
C ASN A 188 -9.12 -4.74 -7.17
N GLN A 189 -8.69 -6.00 -7.23
CA GLN A 189 -9.40 -7.16 -6.68
C GLN A 189 -8.80 -7.63 -5.34
N GLN A 190 -7.87 -6.87 -4.76
CA GLN A 190 -7.26 -7.15 -3.46
C GLN A 190 -8.29 -7.32 -2.33
N ILE A 191 -7.85 -7.95 -1.23
CA ILE A 191 -8.63 -7.97 0.01
C ILE A 191 -8.75 -6.56 0.60
N LEU A 192 -9.93 -6.21 1.10
CA LEU A 192 -10.21 -4.93 1.75
C LEU A 192 -10.67 -5.15 3.19
N GLY A 193 -10.62 -4.09 4.00
CA GLY A 193 -11.17 -4.12 5.37
C GLY A 193 -10.42 -4.99 6.38
N THR A 194 -9.23 -5.48 6.03
CA THR A 194 -8.41 -6.31 6.91
C THR A 194 -7.80 -5.49 8.06
N PRO A 195 -7.69 -6.05 9.28
CA PRO A 195 -7.12 -5.34 10.44
C PRO A 195 -5.70 -4.83 10.16
N ARG A 196 -5.39 -3.63 10.68
CA ARG A 196 -4.05 -3.04 10.59
C ARG A 196 -3.19 -3.53 11.75
N PRO A 197 -2.01 -4.14 11.50
CA PRO A 197 -1.13 -4.60 12.56
C PRO A 197 -0.42 -3.41 13.23
N PRO A 198 0.18 -3.61 14.41
CA PRO A 198 1.06 -2.60 15.00
C PRO A 198 2.28 -2.36 14.11
N TRP A 199 2.86 -1.17 14.22
CA TRP A 199 4.11 -0.84 13.54
C TRP A 199 5.30 -1.50 14.21
N LEU A 200 6.21 -2.07 13.43
CA LEU A 200 7.45 -2.67 13.92
C LEU A 200 8.65 -1.82 13.51
N GLN A 201 9.54 -1.49 14.44
CA GLN A 201 10.78 -0.80 14.13
C GLN A 201 11.90 -1.73 13.64
N GLY A 202 11.73 -3.05 13.75
CA GLY A 202 12.80 -4.02 13.48
C GLY A 202 13.92 -3.98 14.52
N SER A 203 14.72 -5.04 14.59
CA SER A 203 15.90 -5.11 15.46
C SER A 203 17.16 -4.76 14.68
N GLY A 204 18.07 -3.98 15.28
CA GLY A 204 19.41 -3.71 14.72
C GLY A 204 19.48 -2.87 13.45
N ILE A 205 18.35 -2.37 12.92
CA ILE A 205 18.34 -1.55 11.70
C ILE A 205 18.48 -0.06 12.03
N TYR A 206 17.72 0.44 13.02
CA TYR A 206 17.83 1.83 13.46
C TYR A 206 18.98 1.99 14.46
N ASN A 207 19.83 3.00 14.23
CA ASN A 207 20.89 3.45 15.14
C ASN A 207 20.52 4.78 15.80
N ILE A 208 19.37 4.81 16.47
CA ILE A 208 18.89 5.96 17.24
C ILE A 208 18.56 5.48 18.64
N LYS A 209 19.00 6.22 19.67
CA LYS A 209 18.56 5.97 21.05
C LYS A 209 17.08 6.36 21.19
N GLY A 210 16.25 5.40 21.60
CA GLY A 210 14.83 5.58 21.84
C GLY A 210 13.94 4.83 20.86
N THR A 211 12.62 5.04 20.96
CA THR A 211 11.63 4.36 20.13
C THR A 211 11.24 5.23 18.93
N ILE A 212 11.39 4.73 17.71
CA ILE A 212 11.07 5.48 16.48
C ILE A 212 9.61 5.95 16.47
N SER A 213 8.68 5.10 16.92
CA SER A 213 7.26 5.46 17.07
C SER A 213 7.03 6.72 17.90
N ASN A 214 7.86 6.98 18.92
CA ASN A 214 7.68 8.14 19.79
C ASN A 214 8.00 9.45 19.07
N LEU A 215 8.89 9.43 18.08
CA LEU A 215 9.22 10.62 17.28
C LEU A 215 8.02 11.11 16.46
N TYR A 216 7.09 10.21 16.15
CA TYR A 216 5.87 10.52 15.40
C TYR A 216 4.68 10.97 16.27
N LEU A 217 4.85 11.06 17.59
CA LEU A 217 3.81 11.63 18.46
C LEU A 217 3.76 13.16 18.27
N LYS A 218 2.56 13.72 18.07
CA LYS A 218 2.37 15.18 17.88
C LYS A 218 3.08 16.03 18.93
N LYS A 219 3.04 15.60 20.20
CA LYS A 219 3.75 16.26 21.31
C LYS A 219 5.25 16.34 21.07
N ASN A 220 5.88 15.24 20.67
CA ASN A 220 7.32 15.17 20.47
C ASN A 220 7.73 15.91 19.20
N GLN A 221 6.95 15.77 18.11
CA GLN A 221 7.14 16.56 16.89
C GLN A 221 7.13 18.05 17.20
N ARG A 222 6.16 18.50 18.00
CA ARG A 222 6.02 19.90 18.36
C ARG A 222 7.24 20.41 19.12
N THR A 223 7.69 19.70 20.14
CA THR A 223 8.91 20.07 20.88
C THR A 223 10.12 20.14 19.95
N THR A 224 10.36 19.10 19.15
CA THR A 224 11.54 19.05 18.27
C THR A 224 11.52 20.13 17.18
N ILE A 225 10.41 20.24 16.45
CA ILE A 225 10.27 21.16 15.31
C ILE A 225 10.22 22.61 15.79
N ASN A 226 9.53 22.91 16.89
CA ASN A 226 9.48 24.28 17.39
C ASN A 226 10.86 24.78 17.83
N ARG A 227 11.66 23.92 18.47
CA ARG A 227 13.05 24.27 18.83
C ARG A 227 13.90 24.58 17.60
N LEU A 228 13.78 23.78 16.54
CA LEU A 228 14.45 24.07 15.26
C LEU A 228 14.05 25.44 14.72
N LEU A 229 12.78 25.81 14.85
CA LEU A 229 12.20 27.04 14.28
C LEU A 229 12.28 28.25 15.22
N GLY A 230 12.88 28.14 16.40
CA GLY A 230 12.94 29.24 17.37
C GLY A 230 11.59 29.59 18.00
N LEU A 231 10.64 28.66 17.98
CA LEU A 231 9.31 28.76 18.58
C LEU A 231 9.28 28.18 20.00
N PRO A 232 8.34 28.60 20.87
CA PRO A 232 8.11 27.94 22.15
C PRO A 232 7.75 26.45 21.97
N ASP A 233 8.25 25.56 22.83
CA ASP A 233 8.06 24.10 22.78
C ASP A 233 6.59 23.68 22.61
N LYS A 234 5.63 24.45 23.16
CA LYS A 234 4.19 24.15 23.13
C LYS A 234 3.43 24.87 22.01
N SER A 235 4.08 25.68 21.17
CA SER A 235 3.43 26.39 20.06
C SER A 235 2.74 25.44 19.10
N THR A 236 1.54 25.80 18.65
CA THR A 236 0.73 25.01 17.71
C THR A 236 0.71 25.60 16.30
N LYS A 237 1.60 26.56 16.01
CA LYS A 237 1.71 27.25 14.71
C LYS A 237 1.76 26.27 13.54
N TYR A 238 2.65 25.27 13.61
CA TYR A 238 2.84 24.28 12.54
C TYR A 238 2.34 22.86 12.89
N ILE A 239 2.53 22.42 14.14
CA ILE A 239 2.04 21.11 14.62
C ILE A 239 0.81 21.34 15.49
N LYS A 240 -0.38 21.22 14.89
CA LYS A 240 -1.66 21.55 15.52
C LYS A 240 -2.10 20.49 16.53
N ASN A 241 -2.90 20.90 17.53
CA ASN A 241 -3.50 19.96 18.48
C ASN A 241 -4.49 19.02 17.78
N THR A 242 -5.38 19.60 16.99
CA THR A 242 -6.44 18.91 16.25
C THR A 242 -6.20 19.03 14.74
N GLY A 243 -6.87 18.15 13.97
CA GLY A 243 -6.74 18.08 12.52
C GLY A 243 -5.45 17.45 12.01
N ASP A 244 -5.24 17.63 10.71
CA ASP A 244 -4.26 16.89 9.89
C ASP A 244 -2.91 17.63 9.73
N TYR A 245 -2.65 18.67 10.50
CA TYR A 245 -1.39 19.41 10.47
C TYR A 245 -0.39 18.82 11.47
N PHE A 246 0.12 17.64 11.12
CA PHE A 246 1.18 16.91 11.81
C PHE A 246 1.87 15.96 10.82
N LEU A 247 3.02 15.40 11.20
CA LEU A 247 3.74 14.44 10.37
C LEU A 247 3.29 13.02 10.71
N ALA A 248 2.67 12.34 9.76
CA ALA A 248 2.31 10.94 9.86
C ALA A 248 3.49 10.03 9.51
N ARG A 249 3.32 8.76 9.87
CA ARG A 249 4.11 7.63 9.37
C ARG A 249 3.66 7.34 7.93
N GLY A 250 4.08 8.18 6.99
CA GLY A 250 3.70 8.09 5.58
C GLY A 250 4.37 6.89 4.94
N HIS A 251 3.59 5.94 4.42
CA HIS A 251 4.14 4.76 3.75
C HIS A 251 4.86 5.17 2.46
N LEU A 252 5.97 4.49 2.14
CA LEU A 252 6.57 4.55 0.80
C LEU A 252 5.89 3.53 -0.11
N THR A 253 5.90 2.25 0.26
CA THR A 253 5.01 1.25 -0.34
C THR A 253 3.72 1.19 0.44
N ALA A 254 2.60 1.57 -0.18
CA ALA A 254 1.33 1.62 0.50
C ALA A 254 0.80 0.22 0.80
N ARG A 255 0.06 0.09 1.90
CA ARG A 255 -0.67 -1.13 2.24
C ARG A 255 -1.52 -1.62 1.07
N SER A 256 -2.23 -0.70 0.42
CA SER A 256 -3.15 -1.00 -0.68
C SER A 256 -2.46 -1.38 -2.00
N ASP A 257 -1.13 -1.35 -2.07
CA ASP A 257 -0.38 -1.80 -3.24
C ASP A 257 -0.22 -3.34 -3.26
N PHE A 258 -0.78 -4.06 -2.27
CA PHE A 258 -0.73 -5.50 -2.17
C PHE A 258 -2.08 -6.20 -2.19
N PHE A 259 -2.12 -7.33 -2.91
CA PHE A 259 -3.32 -8.15 -3.10
C PHE A 259 -3.70 -8.96 -1.86
N TYR A 260 -2.71 -9.57 -1.18
CA TYR A 260 -2.92 -10.46 -0.04
C TYR A 260 -2.83 -9.75 1.31
N ALA A 261 -3.67 -10.13 2.28
CA ALA A 261 -3.67 -9.55 3.64
C ALA A 261 -2.30 -9.62 4.32
N ALA A 262 -1.58 -10.75 4.16
CA ALA A 262 -0.25 -10.91 4.70
C ALA A 262 0.75 -9.90 4.10
N GLN A 263 0.71 -9.68 2.78
CA GLN A 263 1.56 -8.69 2.11
C GLN A 263 1.18 -7.25 2.51
N GLN A 264 -0.12 -6.96 2.63
CA GLN A 264 -0.61 -5.69 3.16
C GLN A 264 -0.04 -5.44 4.57
N ASN A 265 -0.05 -6.45 5.43
CA ASN A 265 0.50 -6.36 6.78
C ASN A 265 2.03 -6.23 6.80
N ALA A 266 2.71 -6.81 5.80
CA ALA A 266 4.16 -6.69 5.62
C ALA A 266 4.63 -5.23 5.48
N THR A 267 3.77 -4.31 5.04
CA THR A 267 4.11 -2.89 4.88
C THR A 267 4.33 -2.12 6.19
N PHE A 268 3.95 -2.67 7.34
CA PHE A 268 3.99 -2.02 8.66
C PHE A 268 5.35 -2.15 9.37
N TYR A 269 6.43 -1.94 8.62
CA TYR A 269 7.76 -1.70 9.16
C TYR A 269 8.09 -0.22 9.11
N MET A 270 8.74 0.31 10.15
CA MET A 270 9.14 1.72 10.20
C MET A 270 10.20 2.04 9.12
N GLN A 271 10.84 1.04 8.53
CA GLN A 271 11.72 1.20 7.38
C GLN A 271 10.92 1.50 6.10
N ASN A 272 9.62 1.22 6.04
CA ASN A 272 8.79 1.52 4.87
C ASN A 272 8.06 2.87 5.00
N ILE A 273 8.60 3.81 5.79
CA ILE A 273 7.97 5.12 5.99
C ILE A 273 8.94 6.28 5.88
N ALA A 274 8.37 7.46 5.67
CA ALA A 274 9.03 8.74 5.90
C ALA A 274 8.06 9.75 6.56
N PRO A 275 8.57 10.80 7.23
CA PRO A 275 7.74 11.85 7.80
C PRO A 275 6.93 12.58 6.71
N GLN A 276 5.61 12.43 6.75
CA GLN A 276 4.74 12.98 5.71
C GLN A 276 3.63 13.81 6.34
N TRP A 277 3.42 15.04 5.89
CA TRP A 277 2.33 15.86 6.40
C TRP A 277 1.00 15.18 6.16
N GLN A 278 0.19 15.03 7.21
CA GLN A 278 -1.04 14.23 7.12
C GLN A 278 -2.06 14.83 6.14
N THR A 279 -2.07 16.16 5.97
CA THR A 279 -2.87 16.83 4.94
C THR A 279 -2.46 16.45 3.51
N PHE A 280 -1.21 16.05 3.28
CA PHE A 280 -0.70 15.55 1.99
C PHE A 280 -0.88 14.03 1.87
N ASN A 281 -0.41 13.27 2.87
CA ASN A 281 -0.50 11.81 2.97
C ASN A 281 -1.90 11.30 2.66
N SER A 282 -2.92 11.82 3.37
CA SER A 282 -4.31 11.36 3.23
C SER A 282 -5.10 12.03 2.10
N ARG A 283 -4.43 12.79 1.23
CA ARG A 283 -5.07 13.54 0.14
C ARG A 283 -4.36 13.27 -1.18
N ASN A 284 -3.54 14.20 -1.70
CA ASN A 284 -2.97 14.04 -3.04
C ASN A 284 -2.03 12.84 -3.13
N TRP A 285 -1.31 12.50 -2.06
CA TRP A 285 -0.47 11.31 -2.08
C TRP A 285 -1.28 10.02 -2.18
N ASN A 286 -2.32 9.87 -1.35
CA ASN A 286 -3.25 8.75 -1.46
C ASN A 286 -3.95 8.67 -2.84
N GLN A 287 -4.23 9.82 -3.47
CA GLN A 287 -4.76 9.86 -4.84
C GLN A 287 -3.75 9.32 -5.85
N ILE A 288 -2.50 9.78 -5.80
CA ILE A 288 -1.40 9.28 -6.65
C ILE A 288 -1.25 7.76 -6.50
N GLU A 289 -1.26 7.25 -5.27
CA GLU A 289 -1.19 5.81 -5.01
C GLU A 289 -2.40 5.06 -5.62
N ALA A 290 -3.60 5.62 -5.53
CA ALA A 290 -4.80 5.04 -6.13
C ALA A 290 -4.76 5.06 -7.66
N ASP A 291 -4.31 6.15 -8.26
CA ASP A 291 -4.19 6.31 -9.71
C ASP A 291 -3.25 5.26 -10.32
N VAL A 292 -2.12 4.99 -9.68
CA VAL A 292 -1.16 3.94 -10.13
C VAL A 292 -1.77 2.54 -10.06
N ARG A 293 -2.54 2.22 -9.00
CA ARG A 293 -3.26 0.95 -8.89
C ARG A 293 -4.34 0.80 -9.96
N ASN A 294 -5.10 1.87 -10.17
CA ASN A 294 -6.16 1.91 -11.18
C ASN A 294 -5.58 1.77 -12.59
N TYR A 295 -4.47 2.43 -12.90
CA TYR A 295 -3.77 2.28 -14.16
C TYR A 295 -3.32 0.83 -14.40
N ALA A 296 -2.64 0.22 -13.43
CA ALA A 296 -2.20 -1.18 -13.53
C ALA A 296 -3.38 -2.13 -13.83
N ALA A 297 -4.48 -1.93 -13.12
CA ALA A 297 -5.67 -2.76 -13.24
C ALA A 297 -6.44 -2.53 -14.56
N ALA A 298 -6.68 -1.27 -14.94
CA ALA A 298 -7.40 -0.92 -16.15
C ALA A 298 -6.64 -1.33 -17.42
N SER A 299 -5.32 -1.15 -17.42
CA SER A 299 -4.45 -1.49 -18.56
C SER A 299 -4.04 -2.97 -18.56
N GLY A 300 -4.31 -3.73 -17.49
CA GLY A 300 -3.96 -5.15 -17.39
C GLY A 300 -2.45 -5.41 -17.40
N VAL A 301 -1.64 -4.47 -16.90
CA VAL A 301 -0.17 -4.52 -16.94
C VAL A 301 0.45 -4.73 -15.56
N ASN A 302 1.57 -5.47 -15.53
CA ASN A 302 2.46 -5.46 -14.38
C ASN A 302 3.33 -4.21 -14.43
N LEU A 303 3.55 -3.57 -13.29
CA LEU A 303 4.37 -2.37 -13.18
C LEU A 303 5.51 -2.60 -12.20
N HIS A 304 6.69 -2.11 -12.54
CA HIS A 304 7.74 -1.86 -11.57
C HIS A 304 7.47 -0.49 -10.95
N VAL A 305 7.36 -0.46 -9.62
CA VAL A 305 7.05 0.77 -8.89
C VAL A 305 8.13 1.03 -7.85
N TRP A 306 8.81 2.15 -7.99
CA TRP A 306 9.71 2.69 -6.97
C TRP A 306 9.05 3.88 -6.31
N THR A 307 9.08 3.94 -4.98
CA THR A 307 8.53 5.07 -4.22
C THR A 307 9.55 5.57 -3.23
N GLY A 308 9.86 6.87 -3.25
CA GLY A 308 10.92 7.40 -2.41
C GLY A 308 10.74 8.86 -2.05
N VAL A 309 11.81 9.41 -1.51
CA VAL A 309 11.86 10.76 -0.96
C VAL A 309 13.04 11.55 -1.53
N HIS A 310 12.93 12.87 -1.57
CA HIS A 310 14.01 13.75 -2.00
C HIS A 310 13.89 15.12 -1.33
N GLY A 311 15.04 15.79 -1.14
CA GLY A 311 15.13 17.07 -0.44
C GLY A 311 14.77 17.01 1.05
N ILE A 312 14.84 18.16 1.72
CA ILE A 312 14.42 18.32 3.12
C ILE A 312 13.51 19.53 3.19
N THR A 313 12.28 19.34 3.66
CA THR A 313 11.30 20.42 3.76
C THR A 313 11.79 21.49 4.73
N THR A 314 11.43 22.74 4.45
CA THR A 314 11.79 23.88 5.28
C THR A 314 10.56 24.67 5.73
N LEU A 315 10.70 25.33 6.88
CA LEU A 315 9.77 26.36 7.37
C LEU A 315 10.58 27.58 7.81
N PRO A 316 10.01 28.80 7.78
CA PRO A 316 10.72 29.99 8.21
C PRO A 316 10.97 29.95 9.72
N HIS A 317 12.21 30.24 10.13
CA HIS A 317 12.56 30.43 11.53
C HIS A 317 11.89 31.68 12.09
N GLU A 318 11.33 31.59 13.31
CA GLU A 318 10.45 32.62 13.87
C GLU A 318 11.10 33.99 14.00
N LYS A 319 12.40 34.02 14.32
CA LYS A 319 13.13 35.28 14.56
C LYS A 319 13.81 35.86 13.32
N THR A 320 14.23 35.00 12.38
CA THR A 320 15.12 35.41 11.28
C THR A 320 14.43 35.34 9.92
N GLY A 321 13.28 34.67 9.81
CA GLY A 321 12.60 34.41 8.54
C GLY A 321 13.33 33.42 7.62
N LEU A 322 14.56 33.00 7.96
CA LEU A 322 15.36 32.13 7.11
C LEU A 322 14.78 30.72 7.02
N PRO A 323 14.82 30.07 5.84
CA PRO A 323 14.39 28.69 5.68
C PRO A 323 15.17 27.76 6.61
N THR A 324 14.45 26.97 7.41
CA THR A 324 15.02 26.01 8.35
C THR A 324 14.54 24.60 8.06
N GLN A 325 15.47 23.69 7.84
CA GLN A 325 15.22 22.28 7.57
C GLN A 325 14.63 21.55 8.78
N LEU A 326 13.66 20.68 8.53
CA LEU A 326 12.95 19.94 9.58
C LEU A 326 13.49 18.52 9.75
N TYR A 327 13.60 18.09 11.01
CA TYR A 327 14.02 16.75 11.42
C TYR A 327 13.16 16.26 12.58
N LEU A 328 12.88 14.95 12.63
CA LEU A 328 12.14 14.36 13.76
C LEU A 328 13.04 13.97 14.93
N PHE A 329 14.35 13.84 14.71
CA PHE A 329 15.32 13.56 15.76
C PHE A 329 16.43 14.60 15.73
N VAL A 330 16.61 15.31 16.84
CA VAL A 330 17.65 16.33 17.02
C VAL A 330 18.26 16.13 18.41
N ASN A 331 19.59 16.01 18.45
CA ASN A 331 20.38 16.08 19.67
C ASN A 331 21.57 17.03 19.46
N GLU A 332 22.49 17.08 20.40
CA GLU A 332 23.66 17.97 20.37
C GLU A 332 24.57 17.77 19.15
N THR A 333 24.65 16.56 18.61
CA THR A 333 25.62 16.18 17.57
C THR A 333 24.99 15.71 16.27
N SER A 334 23.67 15.55 16.21
CA SER A 334 23.00 14.86 15.10
C SER A 334 21.59 15.38 14.83
N LYS A 335 21.27 15.47 13.54
CA LYS A 335 19.93 15.68 13.00
C LYS A 335 19.60 14.50 12.10
N LEU A 336 18.62 13.68 12.51
CA LEU A 336 18.27 12.40 11.86
C LEU A 336 16.77 12.37 11.56
N ILE A 337 16.38 11.47 10.66
CA ILE A 337 15.00 11.36 10.16
C ILE A 337 14.56 12.73 9.62
N PRO A 338 15.20 13.23 8.54
CA PRO A 338 14.79 14.46 7.89
C PRO A 338 13.35 14.33 7.40
N VAL A 339 12.61 15.43 7.43
CA VAL A 339 11.28 15.49 6.83
C VAL A 339 11.45 15.79 5.34
N PRO A 340 11.10 14.87 4.42
CA PRO A 340 11.32 15.08 2.99
C PRO A 340 10.61 16.30 2.45
N GLU A 341 11.23 16.97 1.49
CA GLU A 341 10.58 18.05 0.73
C GLU A 341 9.57 17.48 -0.26
N ILE A 342 9.95 16.41 -0.97
CA ILE A 342 9.08 15.74 -1.93
C ILE A 342 9.05 14.24 -1.69
N PHE A 343 7.90 13.65 -2.03
CA PHE A 343 7.76 12.22 -2.26
C PHE A 343 7.62 12.00 -3.77
N TRP A 344 8.21 10.92 -4.26
CA TRP A 344 8.20 10.57 -5.67
C TRP A 344 7.81 9.11 -5.87
N LYS A 345 7.14 8.81 -6.98
CA LYS A 345 6.74 7.45 -7.38
C LYS A 345 7.05 7.25 -8.86
N ALA A 346 8.12 6.51 -9.15
CA ALA A 346 8.49 6.12 -10.51
C ALA A 346 7.74 4.83 -10.88
N VAL A 347 6.94 4.91 -11.93
CA VAL A 347 6.07 3.83 -12.42
C VAL A 347 6.53 3.44 -13.82
N TYR A 348 6.81 2.17 -14.02
CA TYR A 348 7.41 1.66 -15.24
C TYR A 348 6.76 0.36 -15.70
N ASN A 349 6.38 0.30 -16.96
CA ASN A 349 5.94 -0.92 -17.60
C ASN A 349 7.16 -1.62 -18.25
N PRO A 350 7.63 -2.76 -17.69
CA PRO A 350 8.82 -3.43 -18.20
C PRO A 350 8.63 -4.07 -19.58
N LYS A 351 7.39 -4.29 -20.04
CA LYS A 351 7.14 -4.87 -21.37
C LYS A 351 7.27 -3.85 -22.49
N THR A 352 6.79 -2.63 -22.25
CA THR A 352 6.80 -1.55 -23.26
C THR A 352 7.99 -0.61 -23.08
N GLU A 353 8.73 -0.75 -21.98
CA GLU A 353 9.81 0.13 -21.56
C GLU A 353 9.37 1.60 -21.46
N ARG A 354 8.16 1.84 -20.92
CA ARG A 354 7.57 3.17 -20.78
C ARG A 354 7.34 3.50 -19.31
N GLY A 355 7.51 4.75 -18.93
CA GLY A 355 7.36 5.15 -17.53
C GLY A 355 7.08 6.63 -17.30
N VAL A 356 6.79 6.94 -16.04
CA VAL A 356 6.59 8.29 -15.52
C VAL A 356 7.06 8.35 -14.07
N CYS A 357 7.58 9.49 -13.62
CA CYS A 357 7.75 9.78 -12.20
C CYS A 357 6.68 10.77 -11.72
N LEU A 358 5.86 10.36 -10.77
CA LEU A 358 4.85 11.20 -10.13
C LEU A 358 5.45 11.84 -8.88
N ILE A 359 5.23 13.14 -8.69
CA ILE A 359 5.83 13.91 -7.59
C ILE A 359 4.74 14.53 -6.74
N GLY A 360 4.94 14.52 -5.42
CA GLY A 360 4.13 15.24 -4.46
C GLY A 360 4.99 16.07 -3.50
N VAL A 361 4.63 17.34 -3.32
CA VAL A 361 5.32 18.30 -2.45
C VAL A 361 4.79 18.16 -1.03
N ASN A 362 5.67 17.76 -0.12
CA ASN A 362 5.39 17.48 1.29
C ASN A 362 5.54 18.74 2.14
N ASN A 363 4.76 19.78 1.83
CA ASN A 363 4.70 20.99 2.64
C ASN A 363 3.36 21.72 2.49
N PRO A 364 2.44 21.62 3.46
CA PRO A 364 1.15 22.29 3.40
C PRO A 364 1.21 23.80 3.72
N TYR A 365 2.40 24.33 4.00
CA TYR A 365 2.65 25.75 4.27
C TYR A 365 3.38 26.45 3.12
N GLN A 366 3.73 25.71 2.06
CA GLN A 366 4.44 26.26 0.92
C GLN A 366 3.46 26.85 -0.10
N GLU A 367 3.52 28.15 -0.33
CA GLU A 367 2.58 28.85 -1.23
C GLU A 367 2.87 28.59 -2.71
N THR A 368 4.14 28.41 -3.05
CA THR A 368 4.60 28.15 -4.42
C THR A 368 5.69 27.09 -4.43
N PHE A 369 5.77 26.30 -5.50
CA PHE A 369 6.83 25.31 -5.68
C PHE A 369 7.37 25.37 -7.11
N SER A 370 8.68 25.10 -7.25
CA SER A 370 9.37 25.02 -8.53
C SER A 370 9.60 23.54 -8.90
N PRO A 371 8.94 23.02 -9.95
CA PRO A 371 9.19 21.67 -10.46
C PRO A 371 10.67 21.36 -10.65
N ILE A 372 11.12 20.19 -10.16
CA ILE A 372 12.51 19.73 -10.35
C ILE A 372 12.74 19.14 -11.75
N CYS A 373 11.72 19.17 -12.60
CA CYS A 373 11.67 18.67 -13.96
C CYS A 373 10.58 19.43 -14.74
N PRO A 374 10.55 19.37 -16.08
CA PRO A 374 9.38 19.82 -16.83
C PRO A 374 8.12 19.04 -16.44
N ASP A 375 7.06 19.76 -16.05
CA ASP A 375 5.77 19.17 -15.67
C ASP A 375 5.00 18.68 -16.91
N ILE A 376 4.82 17.36 -16.98
CA ILE A 376 4.08 16.66 -18.04
C ILE A 376 2.71 16.14 -17.56
N SER A 377 2.24 16.52 -16.37
CA SER A 377 0.97 16.01 -15.81
C SER A 377 -0.26 16.29 -16.69
N LYS A 378 -0.20 17.31 -17.55
CA LYS A 378 -1.29 17.60 -18.50
C LYS A 378 -1.42 16.53 -19.60
N ASP A 379 -0.37 15.74 -19.82
CA ASP A 379 -0.31 14.70 -20.85
C ASP A 379 -0.65 13.31 -20.26
N ILE A 380 -1.09 13.24 -18.99
CA ILE A 380 -1.33 11.99 -18.26
C ILE A 380 -2.76 11.99 -17.72
N ASP A 381 -3.68 11.45 -18.51
CA ASP A 381 -5.12 11.52 -18.23
C ASP A 381 -5.54 10.68 -17.02
N TRP A 382 -4.76 9.66 -16.64
CA TRP A 382 -5.06 8.80 -15.49
C TRP A 382 -4.58 9.36 -14.14
N LEU A 383 -3.94 10.53 -14.12
CA LEU A 383 -3.47 11.20 -12.90
C LEU A 383 -4.50 12.25 -12.41
N HIS A 384 -5.06 12.04 -11.23
CA HIS A 384 -6.21 12.80 -10.71
C HIS A 384 -5.89 13.61 -9.43
N CYS A 385 -4.61 13.75 -9.07
CA CYS A 385 -4.23 14.54 -7.92
C CYS A 385 -4.54 16.04 -8.12
N ASP A 386 -4.90 16.76 -7.06
CA ASP A 386 -5.25 18.18 -7.12
C ASP A 386 -3.97 19.03 -7.20
N ARG A 387 -3.50 19.27 -8.43
CA ARG A 387 -2.18 19.82 -8.75
C ARG A 387 -1.86 21.16 -8.11
N THR A 388 -2.87 21.98 -7.86
CA THR A 388 -2.71 23.37 -7.37
C THR A 388 -2.99 23.53 -5.89
N SER A 389 -3.44 22.48 -5.20
CA SER A 389 -3.80 22.59 -3.80
C SER A 389 -2.57 22.51 -2.88
N GLN A 390 -2.12 23.68 -2.39
CA GLN A 390 -1.13 23.80 -1.31
C GLN A 390 -1.46 22.91 -0.09
N LYS A 391 -2.69 22.99 0.43
CA LYS A 391 -3.08 22.26 1.66
C LYS A 391 -2.88 20.75 1.50
N ARG A 392 -3.24 20.21 0.33
CA ARG A 392 -3.12 18.80 -0.02
C ARG A 392 -1.71 18.42 -0.50
N GLY A 393 -0.77 19.37 -0.56
CA GLY A 393 0.54 19.24 -1.19
C GLY A 393 0.43 19.29 -2.72
N PHE A 394 1.20 20.16 -3.37
CA PHE A 394 1.24 20.21 -4.84
C PHE A 394 1.64 18.85 -5.43
N CYS A 395 1.19 18.57 -6.65
CA CYS A 395 1.59 17.36 -7.35
C CYS A 395 1.77 17.62 -8.85
N TYR A 396 2.67 16.88 -9.46
CA TYR A 396 3.01 16.97 -10.87
C TYR A 396 3.70 15.68 -11.35
N ALA A 397 4.05 15.61 -12.63
CA ALA A 397 4.67 14.44 -13.23
C ALA A 397 5.87 14.81 -14.08
N CYS A 398 6.85 13.91 -14.13
CA CYS A 398 8.08 14.04 -14.88
C CYS A 398 8.26 12.84 -15.82
N ASN A 399 8.85 13.08 -16.98
CA ASN A 399 9.48 12.01 -17.74
C ASN A 399 10.67 11.42 -16.93
N LEU A 400 10.84 10.09 -16.95
CA LEU A 400 11.89 9.40 -16.19
C LEU A 400 13.30 9.87 -16.55
N THR A 401 13.57 10.13 -17.82
CA THR A 401 14.86 10.65 -18.30
C THR A 401 15.15 12.05 -17.78
N ALA A 402 14.16 12.95 -17.79
CA ALA A 402 14.34 14.32 -17.32
C ALA A 402 14.60 14.40 -15.81
N ILE A 403 13.82 13.69 -14.99
CA ILE A 403 13.97 13.77 -13.53
C ILE A 403 15.28 13.15 -13.04
N ARG A 404 15.88 12.19 -13.77
CA ARG A 404 17.17 11.57 -13.38
C ARG A 404 18.31 12.58 -13.27
N PHE A 405 18.26 13.68 -14.01
CA PHE A 405 19.25 14.76 -13.89
C PHE A 405 19.18 15.45 -12.53
N ALA A 406 17.96 15.67 -12.01
CA ALA A 406 17.75 16.26 -10.68
C ALA A 406 17.87 15.22 -9.55
N MET A 407 17.56 13.96 -9.84
CA MET A 407 17.46 12.89 -8.86
C MET A 407 18.17 11.60 -9.33
N PRO A 408 19.51 11.54 -9.19
CA PRO A 408 20.32 10.41 -9.66
C PRO A 408 20.06 9.07 -8.96
N ILE A 409 19.32 9.08 -7.84
CA ILE A 409 18.93 7.87 -7.10
C ILE A 409 17.87 7.04 -7.82
N LEU A 410 17.19 7.62 -8.82
CA LEU A 410 16.24 6.87 -9.63
C LEU A 410 16.93 5.69 -10.35
N PRO A 411 16.23 4.56 -10.49
CA PRO A 411 16.79 3.40 -11.17
C PRO A 411 17.16 3.75 -12.62
N ARG A 412 18.34 3.29 -13.05
CA ARG A 412 18.79 3.35 -14.44
C ARG A 412 18.08 2.25 -15.23
N ILE A 413 16.99 2.63 -15.90
CA ILE A 413 16.19 1.77 -16.77
C ILE A 413 16.00 2.43 -18.13
N THR A 414 15.95 1.61 -19.17
CA THR A 414 15.62 2.06 -20.53
C THR A 414 14.26 2.73 -20.54
N ASP A 415 14.13 3.88 -21.21
CA ASP A 415 12.88 4.64 -21.30
C ASP A 415 12.59 4.96 -22.76
N ARG A 416 11.54 4.34 -23.30
CA ARG A 416 11.04 4.52 -24.67
C ARG A 416 9.83 5.46 -24.75
N GLY A 417 9.47 6.11 -23.65
CA GLY A 417 8.45 7.16 -23.64
C GLY A 417 7.49 7.07 -22.46
N LEU A 418 6.46 7.93 -22.52
CA LEU A 418 5.51 8.10 -21.44
C LEU A 418 4.60 6.89 -21.25
N LEU A 419 4.29 6.63 -19.98
CA LEU A 419 3.27 5.69 -19.54
C LEU A 419 1.90 6.38 -19.59
N LEU A 420 1.26 6.28 -20.76
CA LEU A 420 -0.07 6.84 -21.03
C LEU A 420 -1.17 5.83 -20.74
#